data_AF-A0A3G9GBF2-F1
#
_entry.id   AF-A0A3G9GBF2-F1
#
_cell.length_a   1.000
_cell.length_b   1.000
_cell.length_c   1.000
_cell.angle_alpha   90.00
_cell.angle_beta   90.00
_cell.angle_gamma   90.00
#
_symmetry.space_group_name_H-M   'P 1'
#
loop_
_entity.id
_entity.type
_entity.pdbx_description
1 polymer ?
#
loop_
_entity_poly.entity_id
_entity_poly.type
_entity_poly.pdbx_seq_one_letter_code
_entity_poly.pdbx_strand_id
1 'polypeptide(L)'
;MREKALLAFGMLALALSLPPFPLAPCIIIVMTLLTLRGARVSLGAWLRFVSIPAGFLLTAGLSMMFVISSHGISYAPSSLQPVLGLLLRSFAAICCLLFFALTTPLGDLLSALRKLGMPIEIVEISLLMYRLVFLVLETANAMNMAQAARLGQHDRKQQLRSLGLLLANLFPRVMSKACRMEHGLAARGWSGEFHVLQAAQPSSFIRLAWISLLLGLLLLVGVFYA
;
A
#
# COMPACT_ATOMS: atom_id res chain seq x y z
N MET A 1 7.15 1.69 14.92
CA MET A 1 5.84 1.63 14.22
C MET A 1 4.81 2.66 14.70
N ARG A 2 4.51 2.75 16.02
CA ARG A 2 3.44 3.62 16.56
C ARG A 2 3.45 5.07 16.04
N GLU A 3 4.61 5.71 16.04
CA GLU A 3 4.80 7.09 15.52
C GLU A 3 4.36 7.23 14.05
N LYS A 4 4.82 6.32 13.18
CA LYS A 4 4.51 6.32 11.75
C LYS A 4 3.02 6.04 11.49
N ALA A 5 2.44 5.10 12.23
CA ALA A 5 1.03 4.78 12.14
C ALA A 5 0.15 5.95 12.57
N LEU A 6 0.45 6.58 13.72
CA LEU A 6 -0.28 7.75 14.20
C LEU A 6 -0.24 8.89 13.18
N LEU A 7 0.94 9.18 12.63
CA LEU A 7 1.09 10.22 11.61
C LEU A 7 0.29 9.89 10.34
N ALA A 8 0.44 8.69 9.79
CA ALA A 8 -0.20 8.30 8.54
C ALA A 8 -1.73 8.23 8.65
N PHE A 9 -2.25 7.55 9.67
CA PHE A 9 -3.69 7.41 9.90
C PHE A 9 -4.32 8.71 10.38
N GLY A 10 -3.62 9.50 11.21
CA GLY A 10 -4.10 10.82 11.63
C GLY A 10 -4.27 11.76 10.45
N MET A 11 -3.27 11.83 9.56
CA MET A 11 -3.34 12.66 8.36
C MET A 11 -4.37 12.15 7.35
N LEU A 12 -4.53 10.84 7.23
CA LEU A 12 -5.58 10.24 6.40
C LEU A 12 -6.97 10.60 6.94
N ALA A 13 -7.19 10.54 8.27
CA ALA A 13 -8.44 10.94 8.88
C ALA A 13 -8.74 12.43 8.65
N LEU A 14 -7.73 13.30 8.78
CA LEU A 14 -7.85 14.73 8.49
C LEU A 14 -8.21 14.98 7.01
N ALA A 15 -7.52 14.31 6.08
CA ALA A 15 -7.80 14.43 4.65
C ALA A 15 -9.24 14.05 4.29
N LEU A 16 -9.81 13.04 4.96
CA LEU A 16 -11.17 12.54 4.71
C LEU A 16 -12.27 13.34 5.41
N SER A 17 -11.98 13.96 6.56
CA SER A 17 -13.01 14.61 7.38
C SER A 17 -13.20 16.09 7.06
N LEU A 18 -12.15 16.78 6.61
CA LEU A 18 -12.10 18.24 6.49
C LEU A 18 -12.13 18.69 5.01
N PRO A 19 -12.51 19.95 4.73
CA PRO A 19 -12.59 20.45 3.35
C PRO A 19 -11.25 20.30 2.62
N PRO A 20 -11.28 19.94 1.32
CA PRO A 20 -10.06 19.60 0.56
C PRO A 20 -9.13 20.81 0.39
N PHE A 21 -9.66 22.03 0.30
CA PHE A 21 -8.87 23.24 0.24
C PHE A 21 -9.03 24.03 1.55
N PRO A 22 -7.93 24.44 2.23
CA PRO A 22 -6.51 24.34 1.84
C PRO A 22 -5.78 23.07 2.33
N LEU A 23 -6.46 22.18 3.07
CA LEU A 23 -5.81 21.14 3.86
C LEU A 23 -5.10 20.04 3.04
N ALA A 24 -5.73 19.54 1.97
CA ALA A 24 -5.20 18.42 1.19
C ALA A 24 -3.80 18.72 0.58
N PRO A 25 -3.55 19.88 -0.06
CA PRO A 25 -2.20 20.21 -0.55
C PRO A 25 -1.15 20.26 0.57
N CYS A 26 -1.48 20.77 1.76
CA CYS A 26 -0.57 20.73 2.91
C CYS A 26 -0.21 19.28 3.30
N ILE A 27 -1.20 18.38 3.36
CA ILE A 27 -0.97 16.97 3.68
C ILE A 27 -0.08 16.31 2.61
N ILE A 28 -0.33 16.59 1.33
CA ILE A 28 0.50 16.09 0.23
C ILE A 28 1.94 16.54 0.41
N ILE A 29 2.19 17.84 0.61
CA ILE A 29 3.55 18.38 0.79
C ILE A 29 4.24 17.75 1.99
N VAL A 30 3.57 17.66 3.14
CA VAL A 30 4.15 17.08 4.36
C VAL A 30 4.48 15.60 4.15
N MET A 31 3.56 14.80 3.61
CA MET A 31 3.77 13.37 3.40
C MET A 31 4.88 13.09 2.39
N THR A 32 4.91 13.83 1.28
CA THR A 32 5.96 13.69 0.26
C THR A 32 7.33 14.10 0.77
N LEU A 33 7.40 15.16 1.58
CA LEU A 33 8.66 15.57 2.20
C LEU A 33 9.17 14.52 3.20
N LEU A 34 8.27 13.94 4.00
CA LEU A 34 8.62 12.92 4.98
C LEU A 34 9.00 11.58 4.32
N THR A 35 8.38 11.19 3.19
CA THR A 35 8.83 10.01 2.43
C THR A 35 10.20 10.22 1.81
N LEU A 36 10.42 11.35 1.15
CA LEU A 36 11.66 11.61 0.41
C LEU A 36 12.84 11.92 1.34
N ARG A 37 12.66 12.83 2.30
CA ARG A 37 13.74 13.26 3.20
C ARG A 37 13.82 12.45 4.49
N GLY A 38 12.68 12.10 5.08
CA GLY A 38 12.64 11.34 6.34
C GLY A 38 13.01 9.88 6.13
N ALA A 39 12.35 9.22 5.17
CA ALA A 39 12.59 7.80 4.88
C ALA A 39 13.68 7.56 3.80
N ARG A 40 14.22 8.62 3.19
CA ARG A 40 15.27 8.57 2.15
C ARG A 40 14.90 7.68 0.96
N VAL A 41 13.61 7.63 0.60
CA VAL A 41 13.16 6.93 -0.60
C VAL A 41 13.64 7.69 -1.83
N SER A 42 14.18 6.99 -2.82
CA SER A 42 14.63 7.63 -4.06
C SER A 42 13.46 8.28 -4.80
N LEU A 43 13.69 9.48 -5.35
CA LEU A 43 12.65 10.24 -6.06
C LEU A 43 12.04 9.43 -7.21
N GLY A 44 12.87 8.68 -7.94
CA GLY A 44 12.42 7.83 -9.05
C GLY A 44 11.50 6.70 -8.60
N ALA A 45 11.78 6.05 -7.46
CA ALA A 45 10.89 5.02 -6.91
C ALA A 45 9.56 5.64 -6.48
N TRP A 46 9.60 6.76 -5.76
CA TRP A 46 8.40 7.45 -5.31
C TRP A 46 7.50 7.89 -6.49
N LEU A 47 8.07 8.51 -7.52
CA LEU A 47 7.34 8.90 -8.74
C LEU A 47 6.72 7.70 -9.45
N ARG A 48 7.42 6.56 -9.51
CA ARG A 48 6.89 5.33 -10.13
C ARG A 48 5.70 4.75 -9.36
N PHE A 49 5.70 4.84 -8.03
CA PHE A 49 4.56 4.38 -7.22
C PHE A 49 3.37 5.34 -7.31
N VAL A 50 3.63 6.64 -7.39
CA VAL A 50 2.59 7.68 -7.47
C VAL A 50 1.96 7.79 -8.85
N SER A 51 2.70 7.48 -9.92
CA SER A 51 2.20 7.64 -11.30
C SER A 51 0.99 6.75 -11.61
N ILE A 52 0.94 5.53 -11.06
CA ILE A 52 -0.16 4.59 -11.30
C ILE A 52 -1.48 5.15 -10.71
N PRO A 53 -1.59 5.48 -9.40
CA PRO A 53 -2.78 6.12 -8.87
C PRO A 53 -3.08 7.50 -9.49
N ALA A 54 -2.06 8.29 -9.81
CA ALA A 54 -2.25 9.60 -10.42
C ALA A 54 -2.94 9.49 -11.78
N GLY A 55 -2.52 8.54 -12.63
CA GLY A 55 -3.17 8.27 -13.92
C GLY A 55 -4.64 7.90 -13.74
N PHE A 56 -4.94 7.00 -12.80
CA PHE A 56 -6.32 6.63 -12.49
C PHE A 56 -7.17 7.83 -12.02
N LEU A 57 -6.63 8.65 -11.11
CA LEU A 57 -7.32 9.85 -10.63
C LEU A 57 -7.60 10.84 -11.76
N LEU A 58 -6.66 11.05 -12.69
CA LEU A 58 -6.89 11.93 -13.84
C LEU A 58 -8.02 11.42 -14.72
N THR A 59 -8.09 10.10 -14.97
CA THR A 59 -9.21 9.52 -15.73
C THR A 59 -10.55 9.68 -15.02
N ALA A 60 -10.57 9.52 -13.69
CA ALA A 60 -11.77 9.72 -12.88
C ALA A 60 -12.22 11.19 -12.85
N GLY A 61 -11.27 12.12 -12.68
CA GLY A 61 -11.53 13.55 -12.73
C GLY A 61 -12.09 13.98 -14.08
N LEU A 62 -11.49 13.50 -15.18
CA LEU A 62 -11.97 13.79 -16.53
C LEU A 62 -13.39 13.25 -16.76
N SER A 63 -13.67 12.03 -16.31
CA SER A 63 -15.03 11.45 -16.41
C SER A 63 -16.07 12.29 -15.67
N MET A 64 -15.72 12.89 -14.53
CA MET A 64 -16.64 13.68 -13.72
C MET A 64 -16.93 15.08 -14.29
N MET A 65 -16.09 15.56 -15.22
CA MET A 65 -16.32 16.83 -15.91
C MET A 65 -17.44 16.75 -16.97
N PHE A 66 -17.77 15.54 -17.43
CA PHE A 66 -18.81 15.30 -18.42
C PHE A 66 -20.09 14.84 -17.74
N VAL A 67 -21.19 15.55 -18.01
CA VAL A 67 -22.52 15.17 -17.54
C VAL A 67 -23.31 14.59 -18.71
N ILE A 68 -23.83 13.39 -18.53
CA ILE A 68 -24.75 12.78 -19.51
C ILE A 68 -26.16 13.20 -19.12
N SER A 69 -26.76 14.04 -19.96
CA SER A 69 -28.14 14.51 -19.80
C SER A 69 -29.02 14.00 -20.93
N SER A 70 -30.34 14.15 -20.81
CA SER A 70 -31.31 13.76 -21.86
C SER A 70 -31.06 14.46 -23.21
N HIS A 71 -30.31 15.58 -23.21
CA HIS A 71 -29.99 16.37 -24.39
C HIS A 71 -28.58 16.08 -24.94
N GLY A 72 -27.89 15.06 -24.42
CA GLY A 72 -26.53 14.66 -24.82
C GLY A 72 -25.48 14.89 -23.74
N ILE A 73 -24.21 14.79 -24.15
CA ILE A 73 -23.04 15.01 -23.29
C ILE A 73 -22.81 16.52 -23.19
N SER A 74 -22.98 17.09 -22.00
CA SER A 74 -22.73 18.50 -21.74
C SER A 74 -21.52 18.67 -20.81
N TYR A 75 -20.75 19.73 -21.06
CA TYR A 75 -19.67 20.17 -20.20
C TYR A 75 -20.22 21.11 -19.14
N ALA A 76 -20.11 20.73 -17.86
CA ALA A 76 -20.57 21.56 -16.75
C ALA A 76 -19.39 22.31 -16.12
N PRO A 77 -19.17 23.60 -16.40
CA PRO A 77 -18.07 24.37 -15.80
C PRO A 77 -18.16 24.48 -14.27
N SER A 78 -19.35 24.31 -13.69
CA SER A 78 -19.56 24.20 -12.23
C SER A 78 -18.94 22.95 -11.60
N SER A 79 -18.50 21.97 -12.40
CA SER A 79 -17.84 20.75 -11.91
C SER A 79 -16.36 20.93 -11.55
N LEU A 80 -15.71 22.03 -11.96
CA LEU A 80 -14.26 22.20 -11.78
C LEU A 80 -13.81 22.20 -10.32
N GLN A 81 -14.48 22.97 -9.44
CA GLN A 81 -14.17 23.00 -8.01
C GLN A 81 -14.33 21.64 -7.32
N PRO A 82 -15.48 20.93 -7.45
CA PRO A 82 -15.65 19.63 -6.81
C PRO A 82 -14.71 18.57 -7.39
N VAL A 83 -14.42 18.60 -8.70
CA VAL A 83 -13.43 17.70 -9.31
C VAL A 83 -12.04 17.94 -8.73
N LEU A 84 -11.59 19.20 -8.64
CA LEU A 84 -10.29 19.53 -8.06
C LEU A 84 -10.22 19.11 -6.59
N GLY A 85 -11.29 19.34 -5.82
CA GLY A 85 -11.38 18.92 -4.42
C GLY A 85 -11.27 17.40 -4.25
N LEU A 86 -11.94 16.63 -5.12
CA LEU A 86 -11.87 15.17 -5.14
C LEU A 86 -10.45 14.68 -5.48
N LEU A 87 -9.83 15.26 -6.51
CA LEU A 87 -8.48 14.90 -6.92
C LEU A 87 -7.48 15.15 -5.80
N LEU A 88 -7.52 16.33 -5.18
CA LEU A 88 -6.64 16.71 -4.07
C LEU A 88 -6.83 15.80 -2.86
N ARG A 89 -8.07 15.57 -2.41
CA ARG A 89 -8.37 14.69 -1.27
C ARG A 89 -7.89 13.27 -1.51
N SER A 90 -8.17 12.72 -2.69
CA SER A 90 -7.76 11.36 -3.04
C SER A 90 -6.24 11.23 -3.12
N PHE A 91 -5.57 12.22 -3.71
CA PHE A 91 -4.11 12.23 -3.83
C PHE A 91 -3.42 12.38 -2.46
N ALA A 92 -3.99 13.18 -1.54
CA ALA A 92 -3.53 13.28 -0.16
C ALA A 92 -3.63 11.94 0.58
N ALA A 93 -4.75 11.23 0.44
CA ALA A 93 -4.93 9.90 1.02
C ALA A 93 -3.93 8.88 0.46
N ILE A 94 -3.68 8.90 -0.86
CA ILE A 94 -2.66 8.05 -1.51
C ILE A 94 -1.27 8.35 -0.96
N CYS A 95 -0.92 9.63 -0.77
CA CYS A 95 0.37 10.01 -0.21
C CYS A 95 0.54 9.50 1.24
N CYS A 96 -0.51 9.55 2.07
CA CYS A 96 -0.49 8.98 3.42
C CYS A 96 -0.30 7.45 3.39
N LEU A 97 -1.03 6.76 2.50
CA LEU A 97 -0.94 5.32 2.32
C LEU A 97 0.46 4.90 1.85
N LEU A 98 1.00 5.58 0.84
CA LEU A 98 2.34 5.32 0.31
C LEU A 98 3.42 5.61 1.34
N PHE A 99 3.28 6.68 2.13
CA PHE A 99 4.18 6.92 3.26
C PHE A 99 4.18 5.75 4.23
N PHE A 100 3.01 5.26 4.64
CA PHE A 100 2.93 4.14 5.57
C PHE A 100 3.51 2.86 4.97
N ALA A 101 3.12 2.52 3.75
CA ALA A 101 3.55 1.31 3.05
C ALA A 101 5.06 1.26 2.77
N LEU A 102 5.67 2.40 2.42
CA LEU A 102 7.11 2.48 2.12
C LEU A 102 7.99 2.54 3.37
N THR A 103 7.42 2.91 4.53
CA THR A 103 8.20 3.10 5.77
C THR A 103 7.97 2.02 6.82
N THR A 104 6.95 1.17 6.66
CA THR A 104 6.55 0.17 7.64
C THR A 104 6.51 -1.23 7.02
N PRO A 105 7.42 -2.14 7.40
CA PRO A 105 7.38 -3.53 6.95
C PRO A 105 6.10 -4.25 7.36
N LEU A 106 5.65 -5.23 6.57
CA LEU A 106 4.42 -5.98 6.86
C LEU A 106 4.49 -6.76 8.18
N GLY A 107 5.67 -7.27 8.55
CA GLY A 107 5.87 -7.95 9.83
C GLY A 107 5.55 -7.06 11.03
N ASP A 108 6.00 -5.80 11.01
CA ASP A 108 5.66 -4.81 12.04
C ASP A 108 4.16 -4.55 12.05
N LEU A 109 3.53 -4.41 10.88
CA LEU A 109 2.08 -4.20 10.77
C LEU A 109 1.27 -5.32 11.41
N LEU A 110 1.56 -6.58 11.05
CA LEU A 110 0.88 -7.76 11.59
C LEU A 110 1.09 -7.88 13.11
N SER A 111 2.28 -7.52 13.61
CA SER A 111 2.54 -7.49 15.05
C SER A 111 1.70 -6.47 15.81
N ALA A 112 1.43 -5.30 15.21
CA ALA A 112 0.55 -4.32 15.83
C ALA A 112 -0.91 -4.73 15.75
N LEU A 113 -1.34 -5.38 14.65
CA LEU A 113 -2.68 -5.94 14.54
C LEU A 113 -2.93 -7.02 15.62
N ARG A 114 -1.93 -7.86 15.92
CA ARG A 114 -1.98 -8.79 17.06
C ARG A 114 -2.25 -8.05 18.38
N LYS A 115 -1.57 -6.93 18.63
CA LYS A 115 -1.77 -6.10 19.83
C LYS A 115 -3.12 -5.37 19.87
N LEU A 116 -3.76 -5.20 18.72
CA LEU A 116 -5.10 -4.62 18.56
C LEU A 116 -6.22 -5.65 18.74
N GLY A 117 -5.90 -6.90 19.08
CA GLY A 117 -6.90 -7.96 19.36
C GLY A 117 -7.19 -8.87 18.16
N MET A 118 -6.39 -8.83 17.10
CA MET A 118 -6.53 -9.78 15.98
C MET A 118 -6.20 -11.22 16.46
N PRO A 119 -7.03 -12.23 16.12
CA PRO A 119 -6.76 -13.62 16.48
C PRO A 119 -5.39 -14.08 15.98
N ILE A 120 -4.71 -14.88 16.80
CA ILE A 120 -3.32 -15.30 16.56
C ILE A 120 -3.19 -16.08 15.24
N GLU A 121 -4.19 -16.90 14.96
CA GLU A 121 -4.28 -17.76 13.78
C GLU A 121 -4.25 -16.93 12.49
N ILE A 122 -4.95 -15.79 12.46
CA ILE A 122 -5.00 -14.93 11.26
C ILE A 122 -3.65 -14.23 11.06
N VAL A 123 -3.02 -13.78 12.16
CA VAL A 123 -1.70 -13.15 12.11
C VAL A 123 -0.66 -14.14 11.57
N GLU A 124 -0.73 -15.39 11.99
CA GLU A 124 0.20 -16.43 11.56
C GLU A 124 0.00 -16.87 10.12
N ILE A 125 -1.24 -17.10 9.71
CA ILE A 125 -1.55 -17.37 8.31
C ILE A 125 -1.05 -16.20 7.46
N SER A 126 -1.25 -14.95 7.89
CA SER A 126 -0.76 -13.77 7.16
C SER A 126 0.77 -13.73 7.06
N LEU A 127 1.51 -14.08 8.12
CA LEU A 127 2.97 -14.16 8.09
C LEU A 127 3.46 -15.27 7.15
N LEU A 128 2.83 -16.44 7.19
CA LEU A 128 3.14 -17.55 6.29
C LEU A 128 2.84 -17.18 4.84
N MET A 129 1.69 -16.57 4.57
CA MET A 129 1.32 -16.08 3.25
C MET A 129 2.33 -15.06 2.73
N TYR A 130 2.75 -14.09 3.55
CA TYR A 130 3.79 -13.12 3.17
C TYR A 130 5.12 -13.81 2.81
N ARG A 131 5.55 -14.79 3.61
CA ARG A 131 6.75 -15.59 3.30
C ARG A 131 6.58 -16.36 1.98
N LEU A 132 5.42 -16.98 1.78
CA LEU A 132 5.12 -17.75 0.57
C LEU A 132 5.08 -16.87 -0.67
N VAL A 133 4.61 -15.61 -0.59
CA VAL A 133 4.60 -14.68 -1.74
C VAL A 133 6.01 -14.53 -2.34
N PHE A 134 7.04 -14.28 -1.54
CA PHE A 134 8.41 -14.14 -2.08
C PHE A 134 8.94 -15.46 -2.63
N LEU A 135 8.66 -16.58 -1.96
CA LEU A 135 9.09 -17.89 -2.40
C LEU A 135 8.40 -18.31 -3.71
N VAL A 136 7.13 -17.95 -3.89
CA VAL A 136 6.38 -18.14 -5.14
C VAL A 136 6.96 -17.24 -6.23
N LEU A 137 7.18 -15.96 -5.95
CA LEU A 137 7.76 -15.00 -6.89
C LEU A 137 9.13 -15.44 -7.40
N GLU A 138 10.00 -15.92 -6.52
CA GLU A 138 11.32 -16.45 -6.88
C GLU A 138 11.18 -17.66 -7.81
N THR A 139 10.32 -18.62 -7.47
CA THR A 139 10.08 -19.79 -8.33
C THR A 139 9.43 -19.44 -9.66
N ALA A 140 8.50 -18.49 -9.68
CA ALA A 140 7.83 -18.02 -10.88
C ALA A 140 8.84 -17.32 -11.80
N ASN A 141 9.71 -16.46 -11.26
CA ASN A 141 10.76 -15.80 -12.04
C ASN A 141 11.74 -16.81 -12.65
N ALA A 142 12.20 -17.80 -11.88
CA ALA A 142 13.09 -18.84 -12.39
C ALA A 142 12.42 -19.66 -13.52
N MET A 143 11.14 -20.00 -13.36
CA MET A 143 10.37 -20.71 -14.39
C MET A 143 10.15 -19.85 -15.63
N ASN A 144 9.86 -18.55 -15.45
CA ASN A 144 9.66 -17.61 -16.53
C ASN A 144 10.94 -17.43 -17.35
N MET A 145 12.10 -17.33 -16.69
CA MET A 145 13.41 -17.30 -17.36
C MET A 145 13.69 -18.59 -18.16
N ALA A 146 13.37 -19.75 -17.59
CA ALA A 146 13.54 -21.03 -18.28
C ALA A 146 12.62 -21.17 -19.52
N GLN A 147 11.40 -20.64 -19.46
CA GLN A 147 10.50 -20.58 -20.61
C GLN A 147 10.99 -19.60 -21.68
N ALA A 148 11.48 -18.42 -21.27
CA ALA A 148 12.04 -17.43 -22.19
C ALA A 148 13.26 -17.99 -22.96
N ALA A 149 14.13 -18.74 -22.29
CA ALA A 149 15.27 -19.43 -22.92
C ALA A 149 14.88 -20.49 -23.96
N ARG A 150 13.63 -20.98 -23.91
CA ARG A 150 13.07 -21.99 -24.85
C ARG A 150 12.15 -21.37 -25.91
N LEU A 151 12.28 -20.07 -26.18
CA LEU A 151 11.44 -19.31 -27.11
C LEU A 151 9.93 -19.33 -26.73
N GLY A 152 9.60 -19.55 -25.44
CA GLY A 152 8.22 -19.68 -24.98
C GLY A 152 7.39 -18.38 -25.00
N GLN A 153 8.00 -17.25 -25.36
CA GLN A 153 7.38 -15.92 -25.31
C GLN A 153 7.38 -15.18 -26.66
N HIS A 154 7.59 -15.90 -27.77
CA HIS A 154 7.74 -15.30 -29.10
C HIS A 154 6.48 -14.55 -29.56
N ASP A 155 5.31 -15.19 -29.47
CA ASP A 155 4.02 -14.60 -29.86
C ASP A 155 3.02 -14.55 -28.70
N ARG A 156 2.03 -13.66 -28.77
CA ARG A 156 0.96 -13.53 -27.75
C ARG A 156 0.24 -14.84 -27.44
N LYS A 157 0.00 -15.69 -28.45
CA LYS A 157 -0.59 -17.03 -28.28
C LYS A 157 0.33 -17.95 -27.46
N GLN A 158 1.62 -17.90 -27.76
CA GLN A 158 2.62 -18.71 -27.06
C GLN A 158 2.88 -18.19 -25.64
N GLN A 159 2.85 -16.87 -25.43
CA GLN A 159 2.90 -16.25 -24.12
C GLN A 159 1.74 -16.72 -23.24
N LEU A 160 0.50 -16.71 -23.74
CA LEU A 160 -0.67 -17.19 -22.97
C LEU A 160 -0.55 -18.68 -22.63
N ARG A 161 -0.11 -19.51 -23.60
CA ARG A 161 0.14 -20.94 -23.37
C ARG A 161 1.25 -21.16 -22.32
N SER A 162 2.34 -20.41 -22.40
CA SER A 162 3.46 -20.47 -21.46
C SER A 162 3.05 -20.03 -20.06
N LEU A 163 2.20 -19.01 -19.93
CA LEU A 163 1.62 -18.61 -18.65
C LEU A 163 0.77 -19.73 -18.04
N GLY A 164 -0.08 -20.38 -18.84
CA GLY A 164 -0.86 -21.53 -18.40
C GLY A 164 0.03 -22.68 -17.91
N LEU A 165 1.09 -23.00 -18.65
CA LEU A 165 2.07 -24.01 -18.24
C LEU A 165 2.85 -23.60 -17.00
N LEU A 166 3.20 -22.32 -16.86
CA LEU A 166 3.87 -21.80 -15.68
C LEU A 166 3.00 -22.00 -14.45
N LEU A 167 1.73 -21.59 -14.49
CA LEU A 167 0.79 -21.77 -13.39
C LEU A 167 0.56 -23.25 -13.05
N ALA A 168 0.35 -24.10 -14.06
CA ALA A 168 0.14 -25.54 -13.87
C ALA A 168 1.33 -26.24 -13.20
N ASN A 169 2.56 -25.77 -13.47
CA ASN A 169 3.77 -26.32 -12.86
C ASN A 169 4.12 -25.64 -11.52
N LEU A 170 3.75 -24.38 -11.34
CA LEU A 170 4.04 -23.59 -10.14
C LEU A 170 3.20 -24.08 -8.96
N PHE A 171 1.91 -24.32 -9.17
CA PHE A 171 0.98 -24.74 -8.12
C PHE A 171 1.44 -25.99 -7.35
N PRO A 172 1.71 -27.15 -7.98
CA PRO A 172 2.15 -28.34 -7.26
C PRO A 172 3.51 -28.14 -6.58
N ARG A 173 4.41 -27.32 -7.15
CA ARG A 173 5.69 -26.98 -6.52
C ARG A 173 5.50 -26.18 -5.24
N VAL A 174 4.65 -25.16 -5.27
CA VAL A 174 4.32 -24.34 -4.09
C VAL A 174 3.63 -25.19 -3.03
N MET A 175 2.68 -26.04 -3.41
CA MET A 175 2.01 -26.95 -2.47
C MET A 175 3.02 -27.91 -1.80
N SER A 176 3.92 -28.51 -2.59
CA SER A 176 4.98 -29.37 -2.03
C SER A 176 5.91 -28.60 -1.06
N LYS A 177 6.19 -27.32 -1.35
CA LYS A 177 7.00 -26.46 -0.47
C LYS A 177 6.26 -26.14 0.83
N ALA A 178 4.95 -25.89 0.77
CA ALA A 178 4.12 -25.67 1.94
C ALA A 178 4.10 -26.90 2.86
N CYS A 179 3.85 -28.10 2.32
CA CYS A 179 3.90 -29.35 3.11
C CYS A 179 5.29 -29.59 3.73
N ARG A 180 6.38 -29.34 2.99
CA ARG A 180 7.74 -29.44 3.55
C ARG A 180 7.98 -28.43 4.66
N MET A 181 7.44 -27.22 4.53
CA MET A 181 7.54 -26.20 5.58
C MET A 181 6.79 -26.63 6.83
N GLU A 182 5.57 -27.14 6.69
CA GLU A 182 4.76 -27.70 7.77
C GLU A 182 5.50 -28.83 8.50
N HIS A 183 5.99 -29.84 7.77
CA HIS A 183 6.75 -30.94 8.37
C HIS A 183 8.01 -30.44 9.11
N GLY A 184 8.71 -29.46 8.53
CA GLY A 184 9.89 -28.85 9.16
C GLY A 184 9.55 -28.05 10.43
N LEU A 185 8.36 -27.45 10.48
CA LEU A 185 7.84 -26.78 11.68
C LEU A 185 7.43 -27.79 12.75
N ALA A 186 6.72 -28.85 12.36
CA ALA A 186 6.33 -29.94 13.25
C ALA A 186 7.56 -30.59 13.92
N ALA A 187 8.63 -30.84 13.15
CA ALA A 187 9.89 -31.38 13.67
C ALA A 187 10.60 -30.46 14.69
N ARG A 188 10.28 -29.15 14.69
CA ARG A 188 10.80 -28.16 15.64
C ARG A 188 9.88 -27.93 16.83
N GLY A 189 8.84 -28.75 16.99
CA GLY A 189 7.86 -28.61 18.06
C GLY A 189 6.92 -27.43 17.87
N TRP A 190 6.62 -27.01 16.63
CA TRP A 190 5.65 -25.96 16.37
C TRP A 190 4.26 -26.39 16.85
N SER A 191 3.71 -25.67 17.82
CA SER A 191 2.42 -25.93 18.45
C SER A 191 1.28 -25.12 17.83
N GLY A 192 1.43 -24.66 16.59
CA GLY A 192 0.48 -23.75 15.96
C GLY A 192 0.71 -22.27 16.31
N GLU A 193 1.83 -21.93 16.98
CA GLU A 193 2.19 -20.54 17.26
C GLU A 193 3.64 -20.14 16.89
N PHE A 194 3.80 -19.00 16.20
CA PHE A 194 5.09 -18.37 15.90
C PHE A 194 5.49 -17.34 16.96
N HIS A 195 6.38 -17.76 17.86
CA HIS A 195 7.01 -16.88 18.85
C HIS A 195 8.23 -16.17 18.25
N VAL A 196 8.00 -15.05 17.53
CA VAL A 196 9.08 -14.24 16.97
C VAL A 196 9.46 -13.12 17.93
N LEU A 197 10.72 -13.14 18.40
CA LEU A 197 11.29 -12.04 19.18
C LEU A 197 11.40 -10.80 18.30
N GLN A 198 10.67 -9.75 18.65
CA GLN A 198 10.78 -8.45 17.99
C GLN A 198 11.80 -7.59 18.72
N ALA A 199 12.74 -7.03 17.96
CA ALA A 199 13.60 -5.97 18.48
C ALA A 199 12.71 -4.76 18.84
N ALA A 200 12.54 -4.51 20.14
CA ALA A 200 11.80 -3.36 20.61
C ALA A 200 12.54 -2.09 20.20
N GLN A 201 12.00 -1.36 19.22
CA GLN A 201 12.51 -0.02 18.94
C GLN A 201 11.85 0.98 19.92
N PRO A 202 12.65 1.68 20.76
CA PRO A 202 12.10 2.66 21.68
C PRO A 202 11.46 3.82 20.91
N SER A 203 10.19 4.09 21.19
CA SER A 203 9.51 5.30 20.71
C SER A 203 10.05 6.51 21.46
N SER A 204 10.38 7.58 20.74
CA SER A 204 10.79 8.82 21.37
C SER A 204 9.57 9.66 21.67
N PHE A 205 9.40 10.01 22.94
CA PHE A 205 8.30 10.89 23.38
C PHE A 205 8.30 12.23 22.65
N ILE A 206 9.49 12.78 22.34
CA ILE A 206 9.66 14.04 21.61
C ILE A 206 9.08 13.93 20.20
N ARG A 207 9.30 12.82 19.49
CA ARG A 207 8.75 12.62 18.13
C ARG A 207 7.23 12.50 18.15
N LEU A 208 6.68 11.82 19.16
CA LEU A 208 5.22 11.75 19.36
C LEU A 208 4.61 13.13 19.61
N ALA A 209 5.26 13.95 20.45
CA ALA A 209 4.81 15.30 20.73
C ALA A 209 4.77 16.15 19.44
N TRP A 210 5.84 16.14 18.63
CA TRP A 210 5.87 16.85 17.35
C TRP A 210 4.80 16.37 16.36
N ILE A 211 4.54 15.06 16.27
CA ILE A 211 3.47 14.51 15.43
C ILE A 211 2.10 15.01 15.90
N SER A 212 1.84 14.97 17.21
CA SER A 212 0.56 15.43 17.78
C SER A 212 0.35 16.93 17.58
N LEU A 213 1.40 17.74 17.74
CA LEU A 213 1.37 19.19 17.49
C LEU A 213 1.02 19.46 16.03
N LEU A 214 1.67 18.76 15.10
CA LEU A 214 1.46 18.93 13.67
C LEU A 214 0.03 18.53 13.26
N LEU A 215 -0.48 17.42 13.78
CA LEU A 215 -1.87 17.00 13.57
C LEU A 215 -2.86 18.03 14.13
N GLY A 216 -2.62 18.53 15.35
CA GLY A 216 -3.45 19.55 15.98
C GLY A 216 -3.48 20.87 15.19
N LEU A 217 -2.32 21.32 14.70
CA LEU A 217 -2.21 22.52 13.87
C LEU A 217 -3.01 22.39 12.57
N LEU A 218 -2.87 21.26 11.86
CA LEU A 218 -3.60 21.02 10.62
C LEU A 218 -5.11 20.84 10.85
N LEU A 219 -5.50 20.26 11.98
CA LEU A 219 -6.90 20.19 12.40
C LEU A 219 -7.48 21.60 12.61
N LEU A 220 -6.78 22.47 13.33
CA LEU A 220 -7.21 23.85 13.55
C LEU A 220 -7.36 24.63 12.24
N VAL A 221 -6.39 24.49 11.32
CA VAL A 221 -6.50 25.08 9.99
C VAL A 221 -7.71 24.53 9.24
N GLY A 222 -7.92 23.22 9.26
CA GLY A 222 -9.06 22.60 8.59
C GLY A 222 -10.41 23.09 9.15
N VAL A 223 -10.53 23.23 10.47
CA VAL A 223 -11.77 23.70 11.14
C VAL A 223 -12.01 25.18 10.90
N PHE A 224 -10.96 26.00 10.84
CA PHE A 224 -11.10 27.43 10.54
C PHE A 224 -11.63 27.71 9.12
N TYR A 225 -11.36 26.80 8.19
CA TYR A 225 -11.79 26.91 6.78
C TYR A 225 -13.02 26.03 6.44
N ALA A 226 -13.61 25.33 7.42
CA ALA A 226 -14.80 24.50 7.27
C ALA A 226 -16.07 25.29 7.61
#